data_AF-A0AAD5I406-F1
#
_entry.id   AF-A0AAD5I406-F1
#
_cell.length_a   1.000
_cell.length_b   1.000
_cell.length_c   1.000
_cell.angle_alpha   90.00
_cell.angle_beta   90.00
_cell.angle_gamma   90.00
#
_symmetry.space_group_name_H-M   'P 1'
#
loop_
_entity.id
_entity.type
_entity.pdbx_description
1 polymer ?
#
loop_
_entity_poly.entity_id
_entity_poly.type
_entity_poly.pdbx_seq_one_letter_code
_entity_poly.pdbx_strand_id
1 'polypeptide(L)'
;MDTLPPEILLQILHHLPSPAVKHARLTSRTFNAILAKRTFEKLVSFLDPDVAQRTLSTVSRDPQRRRRRPSIWSPCCSVPKNLPIDEAFLMALWAGLRGDSWAVERGLDGDKLDIDEWQNGVGRDDIAEENLREALFRYALYLSYMDESESEKDAPQAWVFDALCKAGR
;
A
#
# COMPACT_ATOMS: atom_id res chain seq x y z
N MET A 1 5.38 12.05 26.68
CA MET A 1 4.26 12.24 25.73
C MET A 1 3.20 11.14 25.89
N ASP A 2 3.49 10.05 26.61
CA ASP A 2 2.58 8.90 26.76
C ASP A 2 1.39 9.14 27.72
N THR A 3 1.35 10.31 28.36
CA THR A 3 0.26 10.75 29.24
C THR A 3 -0.75 11.64 28.54
N LEU A 4 -0.54 11.98 27.26
CA LEU A 4 -1.47 12.78 26.48
C LEU A 4 -2.65 11.91 25.99
N PRO A 5 -3.89 12.42 26.06
CA PRO A 5 -5.03 11.74 25.46
C PRO A 5 -4.81 11.49 23.96
N PRO A 6 -5.22 10.32 23.44
CA PRO A 6 -5.00 9.94 22.05
C PRO A 6 -5.67 10.91 21.06
N GLU A 7 -6.77 11.57 21.46
CA GLU A 7 -7.49 12.57 20.65
C GLU A 7 -6.62 13.80 20.37
N ILE A 8 -5.85 14.24 21.37
CA ILE A 8 -4.95 15.39 21.23
C ILE A 8 -3.75 15.01 20.35
N LEU A 9 -3.22 13.80 20.51
CA LEU A 9 -2.17 13.29 19.63
C LEU A 9 -2.66 13.20 18.19
N LEU A 10 -3.89 12.71 17.95
CA LEU A 10 -4.50 12.67 16.63
C LEU A 10 -4.59 14.07 16.01
N GLN A 11 -5.04 15.06 16.77
CA GLN A 11 -5.17 16.43 16.28
C GLN A 11 -3.80 17.05 15.91
N ILE A 12 -2.78 16.86 16.76
CA ILE A 12 -1.42 17.34 16.47
C ILE A 12 -0.87 16.65 15.20
N LEU A 13 -1.01 15.32 15.13
CA LEU A 13 -0.54 14.52 14.00
C LEU A 13 -1.31 14.79 12.71
N HIS A 14 -2.55 15.27 12.81
CA HIS A 14 -3.36 15.65 11.65
C HIS A 14 -2.76 16.86 10.92
N HIS A 15 -2.26 17.85 11.67
CA HIS A 15 -1.71 19.10 11.15
C HIS A 15 -0.22 19.01 10.75
N LEU A 16 0.41 17.85 10.90
CA LEU A 16 1.81 17.68 10.48
C LEU A 16 1.96 17.75 8.95
N PRO A 17 2.93 18.51 8.44
CA PRO A 17 3.21 18.56 7.01
C PRO A 17 3.74 17.21 6.51
N SER A 18 3.34 16.82 5.29
CA SER A 18 3.71 15.54 4.65
C SER A 18 5.19 15.11 4.81
N PRO A 19 6.21 15.97 4.58
CA PRO A 19 7.61 15.56 4.74
C PRO A 19 8.01 15.20 6.18
N ALA A 20 7.33 15.75 7.18
CA ALA A 20 7.61 15.48 8.58
C ALA A 20 6.93 14.21 9.10
N VAL A 21 5.92 13.68 8.39
CA VAL A 21 5.19 12.46 8.78
C VAL A 21 6.12 11.25 8.91
N LYS A 22 7.06 11.07 7.96
CA LYS A 22 8.02 9.96 8.01
C LYS A 22 8.91 10.01 9.25
N HIS A 23 9.40 11.20 9.59
CA HIS A 23 10.24 11.41 10.76
C HIS A 23 9.44 11.22 12.06
N ALA A 24 8.21 11.75 12.11
CA ALA A 24 7.33 11.60 13.26
C ALA A 24 6.93 10.14 13.54
N ARG A 25 6.89 9.28 12.51
CA ARG A 25 6.67 7.83 12.70
C ARG A 25 7.80 7.15 13.46
N LEU A 26 9.03 7.65 13.36
CA LEU A 26 10.20 7.03 13.97
C LEU A 26 10.40 7.45 15.44
N THR A 27 9.64 8.42 15.95
CA THR A 27 9.84 8.96 17.31
C THR A 27 9.18 8.13 18.40
N SER A 28 8.05 7.49 18.11
CA SER A 28 7.27 6.72 19.10
C SER A 28 6.40 5.65 18.43
N ARG A 29 6.19 4.53 19.13
CA ARG A 29 5.27 3.46 18.70
C ARG A 29 3.84 3.98 18.52
N THR A 30 3.36 4.84 19.41
CA THR A 30 2.02 5.45 19.33
C THR A 30 1.88 6.34 18.10
N PHE A 31 2.92 7.12 17.78
CA PHE A 31 2.94 7.99 16.61
C PHE A 31 2.98 7.15 15.33
N ASN A 32 3.82 6.11 15.30
CA ASN A 32 3.82 5.16 14.20
C ASN A 32 2.45 4.53 14.02
N ALA A 33 1.76 4.12 15.10
CA ALA A 33 0.45 3.49 15.00
C ALA A 33 -0.63 4.38 14.39
N ILE A 34 -0.66 5.66 14.77
CA ILE A 34 -1.58 6.63 14.20
C ILE A 34 -1.22 6.96 12.75
N LEU A 35 0.05 7.26 12.48
CA LEU A 35 0.50 7.74 11.18
C LEU A 35 0.63 6.62 10.14
N ALA A 36 0.89 5.37 10.54
CA ALA A 36 0.97 4.23 9.63
C ALA A 36 -0.38 3.98 8.96
N LYS A 37 -1.47 3.97 9.74
CA LYS A 37 -2.85 3.88 9.20
C LYS A 37 -3.11 4.95 8.16
N ARG A 38 -2.76 6.21 8.45
CA ARG A 38 -2.88 7.33 7.51
C ARG A 38 -1.99 7.18 6.28
N THR A 39 -0.77 6.68 6.44
CA THR A 39 0.19 6.52 5.33
C THR A 39 -0.28 5.46 4.34
N PHE A 40 -0.82 4.35 4.85
CA PHE A 40 -1.26 3.21 4.04
C PHE A 40 -2.77 3.19 3.79
N GLU A 41 -3.51 4.21 4.22
CA GLU A 41 -4.97 4.31 4.04
C GLU A 41 -5.37 4.10 2.58
N LYS A 42 -4.65 4.74 1.65
CA LYS A 42 -4.92 4.58 0.22
C LYS A 42 -4.68 3.15 -0.25
N LEU A 43 -3.60 2.50 0.19
CA LEU A 43 -3.33 1.10 -0.10
C LEU A 43 -4.45 0.19 0.43
N VAL A 44 -4.86 0.38 1.70
CA VAL A 44 -5.93 -0.40 2.33
C VAL A 44 -7.26 -0.23 1.58
N SER A 45 -7.55 0.96 1.05
CA SER A 45 -8.77 1.19 0.27
C SER A 45 -8.84 0.37 -1.03
N PHE A 46 -7.71 -0.18 -1.51
CA PHE A 46 -7.68 -1.04 -2.70
C PHE A 46 -8.04 -2.49 -2.40
N LEU A 47 -8.22 -2.87 -1.13
CA LEU A 47 -8.83 -4.17 -0.77
C LEU A 47 -10.30 -4.26 -1.20
N ASP A 48 -10.97 -3.10 -1.36
CA ASP A 48 -12.29 -3.03 -1.97
C ASP A 48 -12.14 -2.87 -3.50
N PRO A 49 -12.58 -3.87 -4.29
CA PRO A 49 -12.40 -3.85 -5.74
C PRO A 49 -13.17 -2.71 -6.43
N ASP A 50 -14.32 -2.31 -5.90
CA ASP A 50 -15.11 -1.21 -6.44
C ASP A 50 -14.40 0.12 -6.22
N VAL A 51 -13.84 0.32 -5.01
CA VAL A 51 -13.07 1.52 -4.68
C VAL A 51 -11.80 1.61 -5.51
N ALA A 52 -11.10 0.49 -5.70
CA ALA A 52 -9.92 0.40 -6.56
C ALA A 52 -10.26 0.77 -8.01
N GLN A 53 -11.30 0.17 -8.59
CA GLN A 53 -11.71 0.43 -9.97
C GLN A 53 -12.17 1.87 -10.18
N ARG A 54 -12.97 2.44 -9.27
CA ARG A 54 -13.40 3.84 -9.33
C ARG A 54 -12.21 4.80 -9.21
N THR A 55 -11.27 4.53 -8.31
CA THR A 55 -10.05 5.33 -8.16
C THR A 55 -9.25 5.34 -9.47
N LEU A 56 -8.95 4.17 -10.02
CA LEU A 56 -8.20 4.04 -11.27
C LEU A 56 -8.92 4.71 -12.45
N SER A 57 -10.24 4.54 -12.54
CA SER A 57 -11.05 5.18 -13.58
C SER A 57 -11.02 6.72 -13.47
N THR A 58 -10.91 7.24 -12.27
CA THR A 58 -10.83 8.69 -12.02
C THR A 58 -9.45 9.23 -12.41
N VAL A 59 -8.38 8.62 -11.90
CA VAL A 59 -7.00 9.05 -12.16
C VAL A 59 -6.65 8.89 -13.64
N SER A 60 -7.08 7.80 -14.25
CA SER A 60 -6.84 7.57 -15.67
C SER A 60 -7.59 8.54 -16.58
N ARG A 61 -8.62 9.25 -16.12
CA ARG A 61 -9.33 10.28 -16.91
C ARG A 61 -8.73 11.68 -16.74
N ASP A 62 -7.82 11.85 -15.78
CA ASP A 62 -7.16 13.13 -15.53
C ASP A 62 -6.29 13.55 -16.74
N PRO A 63 -6.65 14.66 -17.43
CA PRO A 63 -5.92 15.10 -18.62
C PRO A 63 -4.47 15.51 -18.31
N GLN A 64 -4.19 16.02 -17.11
CA GLN A 64 -2.84 16.45 -16.74
C GLN A 64 -1.91 15.24 -16.58
N ARG A 65 -2.43 14.15 -15.99
CA ARG A 65 -1.68 12.90 -15.79
C ARG A 65 -1.46 12.15 -17.09
N ARG A 66 -2.49 12.07 -17.94
CA ARG A 66 -2.40 11.45 -19.28
C ARG A 66 -1.30 12.06 -20.15
N ARG A 67 -1.07 13.38 -20.03
CA ARG A 67 -0.06 14.08 -20.83
C ARG A 67 1.37 13.78 -20.41
N ARG A 68 1.60 13.35 -19.17
CA ARG A 68 2.96 13.18 -18.64
C ARG A 68 3.54 11.83 -19.01
N ARG A 69 2.87 10.74 -18.65
CA ARG A 69 3.10 9.37 -19.16
C ARG A 69 1.85 8.54 -18.89
N PRO A 70 1.06 8.13 -19.89
CA PRO A 70 0.02 7.15 -19.63
C PRO A 70 0.71 5.83 -19.27
N SER A 71 0.33 5.24 -18.14
CA SER A 71 0.63 3.82 -17.90
C SER A 71 0.25 3.01 -19.14
N ILE A 72 1.09 2.06 -19.55
CA ILE A 72 0.84 1.24 -20.74
C ILE A 72 -0.41 0.35 -20.52
N TRP A 73 -0.79 0.11 -19.27
CA TRP A 73 -1.96 -0.71 -18.92
C TRP A 73 -3.23 0.11 -18.75
N SER A 74 -4.30 -0.39 -19.38
CA SER A 74 -5.66 0.09 -19.17
C SER A 74 -6.11 -0.12 -17.71
N PRO A 75 -6.86 0.81 -17.12
CA PRO A 75 -7.52 0.62 -15.81
C PRO A 75 -8.45 -0.60 -15.76
N CYS A 76 -8.88 -1.11 -16.90
CA CYS A 76 -9.76 -2.27 -17.02
C CYS A 76 -9.02 -3.55 -17.38
N CYS A 77 -7.68 -3.57 -17.36
CA CYS A 77 -6.93 -4.79 -17.63
C CYS A 77 -7.23 -5.87 -16.58
N SER A 78 -7.19 -7.12 -17.00
CA SER A 78 -7.32 -8.26 -16.10
C SER A 78 -6.08 -8.41 -15.23
N VAL A 79 -6.27 -8.81 -13.98
CA VAL A 79 -5.17 -9.16 -13.07
C VAL A 79 -4.45 -10.40 -13.62
N PRO A 80 -3.12 -10.36 -13.76
CA PRO A 80 -2.36 -11.51 -14.21
C PRO A 80 -2.48 -12.69 -13.25
N LYS A 81 -2.62 -13.89 -13.82
CA LYS A 81 -2.65 -15.14 -13.05
C LYS A 81 -1.26 -15.39 -12.44
N ASN A 82 -1.22 -15.83 -11.18
CA ASN A 82 0.00 -16.18 -10.46
C ASN A 82 0.99 -15.01 -10.22
N LEU A 83 0.52 -13.76 -10.16
CA LEU A 83 1.35 -12.67 -9.65
C LEU A 83 1.74 -12.99 -8.18
N PRO A 84 3.04 -13.07 -7.85
CA PRO A 84 3.47 -13.33 -6.48
C PRO A 84 3.12 -12.15 -5.59
N ILE A 85 2.59 -12.45 -4.41
CA ILE A 85 2.33 -11.45 -3.38
C ILE A 85 3.62 -11.27 -2.58
N ASP A 86 4.16 -10.06 -2.61
CA ASP A 86 5.40 -9.74 -1.91
C ASP A 86 5.15 -9.51 -0.41
N GLU A 87 6.11 -9.91 0.41
CA GLU A 87 6.04 -9.74 1.86
C GLU A 87 5.95 -8.26 2.28
N ALA A 88 6.65 -7.37 1.57
CA ALA A 88 6.59 -5.93 1.86
C ALA A 88 5.19 -5.36 1.64
N PHE A 89 4.43 -5.92 0.68
CA PHE A 89 3.04 -5.55 0.48
C PHE A 89 2.15 -6.00 1.65
N LEU A 90 2.33 -7.24 2.14
CA LEU A 90 1.61 -7.74 3.31
C LEU A 90 1.93 -6.93 4.57
N MET A 91 3.20 -6.58 4.79
CA MET A 91 3.62 -5.73 5.90
C MET A 91 3.02 -4.32 5.80
N ALA A 92 2.93 -3.75 4.60
CA ALA A 92 2.31 -2.44 4.39
C ALA A 92 0.80 -2.47 4.68
N LEU A 93 0.11 -3.53 4.25
CA LEU A 93 -1.31 -3.73 4.57
C LEU A 93 -1.53 -3.95 6.07
N TRP A 94 -0.69 -4.75 6.72
CA TRP A 94 -0.71 -4.96 8.16
C TRP A 94 -0.61 -3.62 8.90
N ALA A 95 0.39 -2.81 8.54
CA ALA A 95 0.58 -1.49 9.14
C ALA A 95 -0.57 -0.53 8.85
N GLY A 96 -1.21 -0.64 7.68
CA GLY A 96 -2.39 0.15 7.34
C GLY A 96 -3.65 -0.21 8.14
N LEU A 97 -3.85 -1.49 8.44
CA LEU A 97 -5.02 -1.99 9.16
C LEU A 97 -4.84 -1.87 10.69
N ARG A 98 -3.71 -2.33 11.20
CA ARG A 98 -3.45 -2.42 12.65
C ARG A 98 -2.74 -1.18 13.19
N GLY A 99 -1.88 -0.54 12.39
CA GLY A 99 -1.05 0.59 12.81
C GLY A 99 0.33 0.16 13.33
N ASP A 100 0.48 -1.08 13.78
CA ASP A 100 1.76 -1.64 14.21
C ASP A 100 2.56 -2.20 13.02
N SER A 101 3.83 -2.52 13.25
CA SER A 101 4.70 -3.14 12.25
C SER A 101 4.91 -4.60 12.61
N TRP A 102 4.58 -5.52 11.71
CA TRP A 102 4.89 -6.95 11.87
C TRP A 102 6.35 -7.19 12.26
N ALA A 103 7.28 -6.47 11.62
CA ALA A 103 8.71 -6.60 11.87
C ALA A 103 9.11 -6.24 13.32
N VAL A 104 8.32 -5.41 14.01
CA VAL A 104 8.56 -5.04 15.41
C VAL A 104 7.97 -6.06 16.38
N GLU A 105 6.89 -6.75 15.99
CA GLU A 105 6.24 -7.76 16.84
C GLU A 105 6.86 -9.14 16.72
N ARG A 106 7.20 -9.58 15.50
CA ARG A 106 7.63 -10.96 15.21
C ARG A 106 8.80 -11.11 14.24
N GLY A 107 9.11 -10.07 13.46
CA GLY A 107 10.25 -10.13 12.52
C GLY A 107 11.63 -10.24 13.18
N LEU A 108 11.75 -10.04 14.50
CA LEU A 108 12.99 -10.27 15.24
C LEU A 108 13.36 -11.77 15.32
N ASP A 109 12.38 -12.66 15.21
CA ASP A 109 12.58 -14.11 15.21
C ASP A 109 12.90 -14.67 13.81
N GLY A 110 12.88 -13.80 12.79
CA GLY A 110 13.13 -14.19 11.40
C GLY A 110 11.92 -14.78 10.68
N ASP A 111 10.74 -14.74 11.31
CA ASP A 111 9.50 -15.26 10.75
C ASP A 111 9.01 -14.38 9.60
N LYS A 112 8.88 -15.02 8.44
CA LYS A 112 8.42 -14.40 7.20
C LYS A 112 6.90 -14.26 7.24
N LEU A 113 6.40 -13.06 6.97
CA LEU A 113 4.96 -12.84 6.89
C LEU A 113 4.39 -13.46 5.60
N ASP A 114 3.61 -14.53 5.75
CA ASP A 114 2.82 -15.11 4.66
C ASP A 114 1.34 -14.67 4.72
N ILE A 115 0.54 -15.17 3.77
CA ILE A 115 -0.87 -14.79 3.62
C ILE A 115 -1.71 -15.29 4.79
N ASP A 116 -1.44 -16.52 5.25
CA ASP A 116 -2.22 -17.16 6.31
C ASP A 116 -1.95 -16.45 7.64
N GLU A 117 -0.68 -16.15 7.94
CA GLU A 117 -0.28 -15.35 9.10
C GLU A 117 -0.88 -13.94 9.04
N TRP A 118 -0.88 -13.33 7.85
CA TRP A 118 -1.47 -12.01 7.65
C TRP A 118 -2.98 -12.02 7.93
N GLN A 119 -3.74 -12.96 7.34
CA GLN A 119 -5.18 -13.08 7.52
C GLN A 119 -5.55 -13.29 8.98
N ASN A 120 -4.91 -14.26 9.63
CA ASN A 120 -5.12 -14.56 11.05
C ASN A 120 -4.78 -13.35 11.94
N GLY A 121 -3.67 -12.68 11.65
CA GLY A 121 -3.16 -11.60 12.47
C GLY A 121 -3.93 -10.28 12.34
N VAL A 122 -4.54 -10.02 11.18
CA VAL A 122 -5.42 -8.85 10.95
C VAL A 122 -6.91 -9.16 11.11
N GLY A 123 -7.26 -10.44 11.29
CA GLY A 123 -8.64 -10.92 11.44
C GLY A 123 -9.47 -10.75 10.17
N ARG A 124 -8.88 -11.04 9.00
CA ARG A 124 -9.50 -10.88 7.67
C ARG A 124 -9.51 -12.17 6.85
N ASP A 125 -10.04 -13.22 7.46
CA ASP A 125 -10.23 -14.53 6.80
C ASP A 125 -11.25 -14.46 5.64
N ASP A 126 -11.98 -13.34 5.53
CA ASP A 126 -12.90 -13.04 4.42
C ASP A 126 -12.16 -12.67 3.11
N ILE A 127 -10.88 -12.31 3.18
CA ILE A 127 -10.10 -11.87 2.01
C ILE A 127 -9.30 -13.05 1.46
N ALA A 128 -9.75 -13.61 0.33
CA ALA A 128 -9.00 -14.62 -0.40
C ALA A 128 -7.67 -14.09 -0.97
N GLU A 129 -6.72 -15.00 -1.25
CA GLU A 129 -5.45 -14.66 -1.90
C GLU A 129 -5.66 -13.92 -3.23
N GLU A 130 -6.66 -14.32 -4.03
CA GLU A 130 -7.02 -13.64 -5.28
C GLU A 130 -7.33 -12.16 -5.07
N ASN A 131 -8.02 -11.83 -3.97
CA ASN A 131 -8.40 -10.45 -3.65
C ASN A 131 -7.17 -9.63 -3.27
N LEU A 132 -6.23 -10.20 -2.52
CA LEU A 132 -4.95 -9.55 -2.19
C LEU A 132 -4.10 -9.32 -3.45
N ARG A 133 -4.07 -10.30 -4.35
CA ARG A 133 -3.37 -10.20 -5.63
C ARG A 133 -3.97 -9.11 -6.51
N GLU A 134 -5.29 -9.03 -6.57
CA GLU A 134 -5.99 -7.94 -7.26
C GLU A 134 -5.63 -6.60 -6.64
N ALA A 135 -5.73 -6.45 -5.31
CA ALA A 135 -5.40 -5.22 -4.62
C ALA A 135 -3.95 -4.77 -4.90
N LEU A 136 -2.98 -5.69 -4.83
CA LEU A 136 -1.58 -5.44 -5.16
C LEU A 136 -1.43 -4.89 -6.58
N PHE A 137 -1.98 -5.59 -7.56
CA PHE A 137 -1.85 -5.21 -8.96
C PHE A 137 -2.52 -3.86 -9.26
N ARG A 138 -3.75 -3.66 -8.75
CA ARG A 138 -4.50 -2.41 -8.94
C ARG A 138 -3.80 -1.24 -8.28
N TYR A 139 -3.22 -1.44 -7.10
CA TYR A 139 -2.47 -0.40 -6.41
C TYR A 139 -1.17 -0.05 -7.14
N ALA A 140 -0.43 -1.04 -7.64
CA ALA A 140 0.73 -0.81 -8.49
C ALA A 140 0.38 -0.04 -9.77
N LEU A 141 -0.75 -0.36 -10.38
CA LEU A 141 -1.29 0.38 -11.52
C LEU A 141 -1.62 1.83 -11.12
N TYR A 142 -2.24 2.05 -9.97
CA TYR A 142 -2.50 3.40 -9.45
C TYR A 142 -1.21 4.19 -9.27
N LEU A 143 -0.18 3.60 -8.67
CA LEU A 143 1.13 4.24 -8.53
C LEU A 143 1.72 4.62 -9.88
N SER A 144 1.57 3.78 -10.91
CA SER A 144 2.03 4.12 -12.28
C SER A 144 1.34 5.34 -12.90
N TYR A 145 0.09 5.61 -12.54
CA TYR A 145 -0.62 6.82 -12.96
C TYR A 145 -0.29 8.06 -12.11
N MET A 146 0.21 7.85 -10.90
CA MET A 146 0.59 8.91 -9.96
C MET A 146 2.06 9.29 -10.04
N ASP A 147 2.87 8.46 -10.67
CA ASP A 147 4.31 8.64 -10.77
C ASP A 147 4.67 9.92 -11.53
N GLU A 148 5.48 10.75 -10.89
CA GLU A 148 6.00 11.99 -11.46
C GLU A 148 7.51 11.88 -11.74
N SER A 149 8.13 10.72 -11.49
CA SER A 149 9.54 10.51 -11.75
C SER A 149 9.85 10.51 -13.25
N GLU A 150 11.00 11.07 -13.62
CA GLU A 150 11.43 11.10 -15.03
C GLU A 150 12.05 9.77 -15.49
N SER A 151 12.39 8.88 -14.55
CA SER A 151 13.13 7.63 -14.74
C SER A 151 12.27 6.42 -14.35
N GLU A 152 12.00 5.53 -15.32
CA GLU A 152 11.26 4.28 -15.11
C GLU A 152 11.93 3.31 -14.12
N LYS A 153 13.23 3.45 -13.89
CA LYS A 153 13.99 2.58 -12.97
C LYS A 153 13.77 2.92 -11.49
N ASP A 154 13.25 4.11 -11.20
CA ASP A 154 13.04 4.61 -9.84
C ASP A 154 11.57 4.52 -9.40
N ALA A 155 10.72 3.95 -10.26
CA ALA A 155 9.30 3.78 -10.02
C ALA A 155 9.05 2.65 -9.00
N PRO A 156 8.41 2.93 -7.84
CA PRO A 156 8.21 1.94 -6.78
C PRO A 156 7.34 0.74 -7.21
N GLN A 157 6.59 0.86 -8.30
CA GLN A 157 5.75 -0.17 -8.90
C GLN A 157 6.46 -0.99 -9.99
N ALA A 158 7.67 -0.63 -10.42
CA ALA A 158 8.35 -1.27 -11.55
C ALA A 158 8.53 -2.79 -11.37
N TRP A 159 8.81 -3.24 -10.14
CA TRP A 159 9.02 -4.66 -9.83
C TRP A 159 7.78 -5.54 -10.14
N VAL A 160 6.57 -5.01 -9.93
CA VAL A 160 5.33 -5.73 -10.23
C VAL A 160 5.26 -6.01 -11.72
N PHE A 161 5.60 -5.01 -12.53
CA PHE A 161 5.55 -5.11 -13.97
C PHE A 161 6.70 -5.92 -14.57
N ASP A 162 7.88 -5.87 -13.96
CA ASP A 162 9.01 -6.74 -14.32
C ASP A 162 8.69 -8.22 -14.03
N ALA A 163 8.01 -8.51 -12.91
CA ALA A 163 7.57 -9.86 -12.60
C ALA A 163 6.62 -10.41 -13.68
N LEU A 164 5.71 -9.57 -14.18
CA LEU A 164 4.80 -9.92 -15.27
C LEU A 164 5.51 -10.18 -16.60
N CYS A 165 6.49 -9.34 -16.94
CA CYS A 165 7.30 -9.51 -18.15
C CYS A 165 8.18 -10.78 -18.11
N LYS A 166 8.55 -11.26 -16.92
CA LYS A 166 9.29 -12.51 -16.73
C LYS A 166 8.40 -13.74 -16.74
N ALA A 167 7.17 -13.66 -16.21
CA ALA A 167 6.21 -14.76 -16.19
C ALA A 167 5.64 -15.13 -17.57
N GLY A 168 5.75 -14.23 -18.56
CA GLY A 168 5.31 -14.46 -19.95
C GLY A 168 6.38 -15.01 -20.90
N ARG A 169 7.56 -15.41 -20.40
CA ARG A 169 8.62 -16.08 -21.20
C ARG A 169 8.74 -17.56 -20.88
#